data_AF-A0AAX0VJM8-F1
#
_entry.id   AF-A0AAX0VJM8-F1
#
_cell.length_a   1.000
_cell.length_b   1.000
_cell.length_c   1.000
_cell.angle_alpha   90.00
_cell.angle_beta   90.00
_cell.angle_gamma   90.00
#
_symmetry.space_group_name_H-M   'P 1'
#
loop_
_entity.id
_entity.type
_entity.pdbx_description
1 polymer ?
#
loop_
_entity_poly.entity_id
_entity_poly.type
_entity_poly.pdbx_seq_one_letter_code
_entity_poly.pdbx_strand_id
1 'polypeptide(L)'
;MTAQWMESVLGELCTFQAGGAFPRHEQGHLTGDHPFIKVSDMTLPANSIRIIEANNWVSAETAARMKLKLTPPGAVAFAKIGEGLKAERLRRITVPTAMDNNMMAAIPKPAVVDSGFLIYLIESVHIAEWAQGSALPYLSQKLLADIPVHVPSLPEQRAIAATLGAFDDKIESNRQAMATGESLIRAVVESTLDASEGEDGTLGDYCALVKAPVEIDKIDPDDNYIGLEHMPRGSIFLTEWKKAKGLGSNKTAFKRGDLLGLTPFRRSSRYESRPVARGRGQGDWSDHAEQQEASHPRAGRP
;
A
#
# COMPACT_ATOMS: atom_id res chain seq x y z
N MET A 1 -1.47 -27.96 -30.54
CA MET A 1 -1.41 -28.85 -29.38
C MET A 1 -1.30 -27.96 -28.16
N THR A 2 -2.29 -27.92 -27.29
CA THR A 2 -2.18 -27.25 -25.99
C THR A 2 -1.09 -27.97 -25.20
N ALA A 3 -0.05 -27.25 -24.81
CA ALA A 3 0.98 -27.82 -23.94
C ALA A 3 0.30 -28.28 -22.64
N GLN A 4 0.51 -29.53 -22.27
CA GLN A 4 -0.11 -30.10 -21.08
C GLN A 4 0.69 -29.64 -19.86
N TRP A 5 0.03 -28.95 -18.94
CA TRP A 5 0.65 -28.50 -17.69
C TRP A 5 0.88 -29.70 -16.78
N MET A 6 1.99 -29.69 -16.05
CA MET A 6 2.38 -30.79 -15.15
C MET A 6 1.88 -30.52 -13.73
N GLU A 7 1.35 -31.54 -13.07
CA GLU A 7 1.06 -31.51 -11.64
C GLU A 7 2.36 -31.43 -10.83
N SER A 8 2.38 -30.58 -9.81
CA SER A 8 3.50 -30.37 -8.91
C SER A 8 3.02 -29.81 -7.57
N VAL A 9 3.95 -29.46 -6.68
CA VAL A 9 3.68 -28.72 -5.45
C VAL A 9 4.65 -27.55 -5.34
N LEU A 10 4.29 -26.48 -4.61
CA LEU A 10 5.15 -25.30 -4.50
C LEU A 10 6.54 -25.63 -3.95
N GLY A 11 6.65 -26.61 -3.04
CA GLY A 11 7.93 -27.06 -2.48
C GLY A 11 8.90 -27.65 -3.51
N GLU A 12 8.40 -28.13 -4.65
CA GLU A 12 9.23 -28.57 -5.77
C GLU A 12 9.76 -27.40 -6.60
N LEU A 13 9.04 -26.27 -6.63
CA LEU A 13 9.37 -25.09 -7.44
C LEU A 13 10.20 -24.05 -6.69
N CYS A 14 10.03 -23.92 -5.38
CA CYS A 14 10.68 -22.89 -4.59
C CYS A 14 11.08 -23.40 -3.20
N THR A 15 11.90 -22.62 -2.51
CA THR A 15 12.19 -22.81 -1.08
C THR A 15 11.61 -21.66 -0.29
N PHE A 16 11.09 -21.93 0.90
CA PHE A 16 10.49 -20.90 1.74
C PHE A 16 11.48 -20.40 2.80
N GLN A 17 11.68 -19.09 2.84
CA GLN A 17 12.53 -18.42 3.82
C GLN A 17 11.68 -17.50 4.70
N ALA A 18 11.61 -17.80 6.00
CA ALA A 18 11.02 -16.87 6.98
C ALA A 18 11.98 -15.71 7.28
N GLY A 19 11.43 -14.52 7.50
CA GLY A 19 12.19 -13.38 7.99
C GLY A 19 12.64 -13.52 9.45
N GLY A 20 13.45 -12.56 9.90
CA GLY A 20 14.07 -12.53 11.23
C GLY A 20 13.57 -11.38 12.09
N ALA A 21 13.84 -11.44 13.39
CA ALA A 21 13.51 -10.36 14.32
C ALA A 21 14.34 -9.10 13.99
N PHE A 22 13.70 -7.93 14.06
CA PHE A 22 14.35 -6.65 13.82
C PHE A 22 14.35 -5.79 15.10
N PRO A 23 15.49 -5.60 15.78
CA PRO A 23 15.57 -4.83 17.02
C PRO A 23 15.18 -3.37 16.79
N ARG A 24 14.42 -2.77 17.72
CA ARG A 24 13.93 -1.38 17.61
C ARG A 24 15.04 -0.34 17.43
N HIS A 25 16.21 -0.55 18.03
CA HIS A 25 17.33 0.38 17.95
C HIS A 25 18.03 0.39 16.58
N GLU A 26 17.75 -0.58 15.71
CA GLU A 26 18.28 -0.65 14.34
C GLU A 26 17.25 -0.15 13.30
N GLN A 27 16.08 0.31 13.75
CA GLN A 27 14.97 0.73 12.86
C GLN A 27 15.00 2.23 12.58
N GLY A 28 14.40 2.65 11.46
CA GLY A 28 14.25 4.06 11.09
C GLY A 28 15.34 4.60 10.19
N HIS A 29 16.35 3.80 9.83
CA HIS A 29 17.33 4.18 8.82
C HIS A 29 16.70 4.12 7.42
N LEU A 30 16.65 5.26 6.73
CA LEU A 30 16.07 5.39 5.38
C LEU A 30 17.06 5.07 4.25
N THR A 31 18.32 4.80 4.59
CA THR A 31 19.40 4.53 3.64
C THR A 31 20.28 3.39 4.14
N GLY A 32 20.82 2.58 3.25
CA GLY A 32 21.75 1.49 3.58
C GLY A 32 22.03 0.61 2.37
N ASP A 33 22.72 -0.51 2.60
CA ASP A 33 23.12 -1.45 1.54
C ASP A 33 22.01 -2.45 1.21
N HIS A 34 21.18 -2.80 2.20
CA HIS A 34 20.10 -3.77 2.05
C HIS A 34 18.79 -3.24 2.65
N PRO A 35 17.65 -3.36 1.94
CA PRO A 35 16.35 -3.10 2.53
C PRO A 35 16.05 -4.09 3.66
N PHE A 36 15.33 -3.63 4.68
CA PHE A 36 14.70 -4.46 5.69
C PHE A 36 13.18 -4.23 5.65
N ILE A 37 12.43 -5.15 5.04
CA ILE A 37 10.99 -4.97 4.82
C ILE A 37 10.13 -5.62 5.91
N LYS A 38 9.04 -4.93 6.26
CA LYS A 38 7.95 -5.39 7.12
C LYS A 38 6.66 -5.51 6.31
N VAL A 39 5.60 -6.01 6.94
CA VAL A 39 4.26 -6.10 6.33
C VAL A 39 3.77 -4.72 5.86
N SER A 40 4.08 -3.65 6.60
CA SER A 40 3.72 -2.27 6.24
C SER A 40 4.40 -1.78 4.96
N ASP A 41 5.58 -2.30 4.62
CA ASP A 41 6.27 -1.91 3.39
C ASP A 41 5.56 -2.45 2.13
N MET A 42 4.74 -3.49 2.28
CA MET A 42 3.95 -4.07 1.19
C MET A 42 2.83 -3.14 0.70
N THR A 43 2.50 -2.10 1.48
CA THR A 43 1.46 -1.11 1.14
C THR A 43 2.05 0.21 0.64
N LEU A 44 3.37 0.32 0.54
CA LEU A 44 3.99 1.52 -0.03
C LEU A 44 3.57 1.69 -1.50
N PRO A 45 3.20 2.90 -1.94
CA PRO A 45 2.75 3.13 -3.32
C PRO A 45 3.74 2.66 -4.39
N ALA A 46 5.05 2.88 -4.16
CA ALA A 46 6.10 2.42 -5.06
C ALA A 46 6.23 0.88 -5.09
N ASN A 47 5.78 0.19 -4.04
CA ASN A 47 5.86 -1.25 -3.92
C ASN A 47 4.61 -1.92 -4.50
N SER A 48 4.40 -1.77 -5.81
CA SER A 48 3.28 -2.38 -6.53
C SER A 48 3.43 -3.91 -6.65
N ILE A 49 4.02 -4.46 -7.71
CA ILE A 49 4.35 -5.90 -7.80
C ILE A 49 5.80 -6.20 -7.37
N ARG A 50 6.60 -5.16 -7.14
CA ARG A 50 8.03 -5.25 -6.82
C ARG A 50 8.32 -4.49 -5.53
N ILE A 51 9.31 -4.92 -4.77
CA ILE A 51 9.90 -4.09 -3.70
C ILE A 51 10.86 -3.10 -4.36
N ILE A 52 10.53 -1.82 -4.28
CA ILE A 52 11.31 -0.69 -4.79
C ILE A 52 11.81 0.17 -3.63
N GLU A 53 10.96 0.40 -2.63
CA GLU A 53 11.25 1.21 -1.45
C GLU A 53 11.08 0.39 -0.17
N ALA A 54 11.71 0.86 0.90
CA ALA A 54 11.53 0.32 2.24
C ALA A 54 11.69 1.44 3.27
N ASN A 55 10.91 1.37 4.34
CA ASN A 55 11.01 2.29 5.48
C ASN A 55 12.22 2.01 6.38
N ASN A 56 12.94 0.91 6.15
CA ASN A 56 14.11 0.53 6.91
C ASN A 56 15.17 -0.06 6.00
N TRP A 57 16.41 0.33 6.25
CA TRP A 57 17.60 -0.13 5.55
C TRP A 57 18.68 -0.49 6.56
N VAL A 58 19.55 -1.43 6.21
CA VAL A 58 20.67 -1.86 7.03
C VAL A 58 21.95 -1.83 6.20
N SER A 59 23.06 -1.45 6.83
CA SER A 59 24.39 -1.56 6.21
C SER A 59 24.83 -3.03 6.14
N ALA A 60 25.81 -3.32 5.29
CA ALA A 60 26.45 -4.63 5.18
C ALA A 60 27.08 -5.06 6.52
N GLU A 61 27.65 -4.11 7.27
CA GLU A 61 28.21 -4.36 8.61
C GLU A 61 27.11 -4.79 9.60
N THR A 62 25.99 -4.06 9.65
CA THR A 62 24.86 -4.43 10.51
C THR A 62 24.25 -5.76 10.09
N ALA A 63 24.09 -5.99 8.79
CA ALA A 63 23.59 -7.27 8.27
C ALA A 63 24.49 -8.45 8.67
N ALA A 64 25.81 -8.29 8.60
CA ALA A 64 26.78 -9.30 9.03
C ALA A 64 26.77 -9.52 10.54
N ARG A 65 26.81 -8.43 11.33
CA ARG A 65 26.78 -8.47 12.80
C ARG A 65 25.52 -9.16 13.32
N MET A 66 24.37 -8.84 12.74
CA MET A 66 23.08 -9.43 13.08
C MET A 66 22.84 -10.81 12.44
N LYS A 67 23.72 -11.24 11.52
CA LYS A 67 23.60 -12.47 10.75
C LYS A 67 22.25 -12.56 10.02
N LEU A 68 21.84 -11.44 9.40
CA LEU A 68 20.59 -11.37 8.65
C LEU A 68 20.61 -12.33 7.46
N LYS A 69 19.50 -13.04 7.27
CA LYS A 69 19.29 -13.84 6.07
C LYS A 69 18.74 -12.94 4.97
N LEU A 70 19.58 -12.59 4.01
CA LEU A 70 19.17 -11.82 2.85
C LEU A 70 18.44 -12.72 1.86
N THR A 71 17.25 -12.28 1.46
CA THR A 71 16.45 -12.93 0.43
C THR A 71 16.95 -12.44 -0.94
N PRO A 72 17.25 -13.34 -1.89
CA PRO A 72 17.81 -12.94 -3.18
C PRO A 72 16.76 -12.29 -4.09
N PRO A 73 17.20 -11.47 -5.08
CA PRO A 73 16.34 -11.00 -6.17
C PRO A 73 15.60 -12.13 -6.88
N GLY A 74 14.37 -11.84 -7.32
CA GLY A 74 13.48 -12.80 -7.98
C GLY A 74 12.62 -13.62 -7.02
N ALA A 75 12.90 -13.61 -5.71
CA ALA A 75 12.02 -14.20 -4.71
C ALA A 75 10.70 -13.42 -4.58
N VAL A 76 9.64 -14.11 -4.13
CA VAL A 76 8.32 -13.52 -3.89
C VAL A 76 8.10 -13.39 -2.38
N ALA A 77 8.06 -12.19 -1.86
CA ALA A 77 7.80 -11.87 -0.46
C ALA A 77 6.30 -11.67 -0.19
N PHE A 78 5.85 -12.11 0.99
CA PHE A 78 4.48 -11.99 1.46
C PHE A 78 4.40 -12.05 2.99
N ALA A 79 3.30 -11.58 3.56
CA ALA A 79 3.02 -11.70 4.99
C ALA A 79 2.53 -13.12 5.32
N LYS A 80 3.06 -13.73 6.38
CA LYS A 80 2.69 -15.11 6.77
C LYS A 80 1.77 -15.20 7.98
N ILE A 81 1.40 -14.09 8.62
CA ILE A 81 0.58 -14.05 9.84
C ILE A 81 -0.43 -12.88 9.77
N GLY A 82 -1.63 -13.09 10.32
CA GLY A 82 -2.58 -12.04 10.67
C GLY A 82 -3.28 -11.37 9.49
N GLU A 83 -3.68 -10.10 9.66
CA GLU A 83 -4.39 -9.34 8.62
C GLU A 83 -3.54 -9.10 7.36
N GLY A 84 -2.22 -9.01 7.53
CA GLY A 84 -1.29 -8.90 6.39
C GLY A 84 -1.37 -10.13 5.47
N LEU A 85 -1.51 -11.32 6.06
CA LEU A 85 -1.69 -12.56 5.31
C LEU A 85 -3.03 -12.59 4.56
N LYS A 86 -4.13 -12.19 5.20
CA LYS A 86 -5.46 -12.15 4.57
C LYS A 86 -5.52 -11.19 3.38
N ALA A 87 -4.75 -10.10 3.42
CA ALA A 87 -4.66 -9.15 2.31
C ALA A 87 -3.84 -9.68 1.12
N GLU A 88 -3.13 -10.80 1.30
CA GLU A 88 -2.43 -11.57 0.26
C GLU A 88 -1.56 -10.74 -0.70
N ARG A 89 -0.87 -9.73 -0.17
CA ARG A 89 0.02 -8.88 -0.97
C ARG A 89 1.31 -9.63 -1.28
N LEU A 90 1.55 -9.91 -2.56
CA LEU A 90 2.78 -10.53 -3.06
C LEU A 90 3.70 -9.47 -3.69
N ARG A 91 5.00 -9.51 -3.40
CA ARG A 91 5.99 -8.59 -3.99
C ARG A 91 7.24 -9.32 -4.43
N ARG A 92 7.72 -9.07 -5.63
CA ARG A 92 9.02 -9.59 -6.09
C ARG A 92 10.16 -8.77 -5.49
N ILE A 93 11.14 -9.46 -4.92
CA ILE A 93 12.38 -8.89 -4.44
C ILE A 93 13.25 -8.48 -5.64
N THR A 94 13.74 -7.24 -5.66
CA THR A 94 14.56 -6.68 -6.76
C THR A 94 16.04 -6.60 -6.40
N VAL A 95 16.36 -6.44 -5.11
CA VAL A 95 17.72 -6.39 -4.54
C VAL A 95 17.80 -7.29 -3.31
N PRO A 96 18.99 -7.79 -2.90
CA PRO A 96 19.11 -8.60 -1.69
C PRO A 96 18.47 -7.90 -0.47
N THR A 97 17.44 -8.53 0.11
CA THR A 97 16.53 -7.87 1.06
C THR A 97 16.33 -8.72 2.32
N ALA A 98 16.53 -8.11 3.50
CA ALA A 98 16.14 -8.69 4.78
C ALA A 98 14.65 -8.49 5.04
N MET A 99 14.02 -9.36 5.84
CA MET A 99 12.58 -9.28 6.12
C MET A 99 12.28 -9.52 7.60
N ASP A 100 11.21 -8.90 8.08
CA ASP A 100 10.68 -9.04 9.43
C ASP A 100 10.17 -10.45 9.73
N ASN A 101 10.07 -10.79 11.02
CA ASN A 101 9.65 -12.12 11.48
C ASN A 101 8.22 -12.49 11.07
N ASN A 102 7.37 -11.52 10.70
CA ASN A 102 6.01 -11.74 10.17
C ASN A 102 5.97 -11.95 8.66
N MET A 103 7.11 -11.86 7.98
CA MET A 103 7.25 -12.04 6.54
C MET A 103 7.80 -13.44 6.21
N MET A 104 7.55 -13.85 4.98
CA MET A 104 8.14 -15.02 4.35
C MET A 104 8.41 -14.71 2.88
N ALA A 105 9.36 -15.41 2.27
CA ALA A 105 9.58 -15.38 0.84
C ALA A 105 9.64 -16.78 0.23
N ALA A 106 9.09 -16.91 -0.97
CA ALA A 106 9.29 -18.04 -1.86
C ALA A 106 10.48 -17.74 -2.80
N ILE A 107 11.57 -18.47 -2.65
CA ILE A 107 12.79 -18.33 -3.45
C ILE A 107 12.73 -19.33 -4.60
N PRO A 108 12.69 -18.89 -5.87
CA PRO A 108 12.53 -19.79 -7.00
C PRO A 108 13.74 -20.72 -7.15
N LYS A 109 13.48 -21.97 -7.57
CA LYS A 109 14.50 -22.89 -8.07
C LYS A 109 14.61 -22.70 -9.59
N PRO A 110 15.65 -22.01 -10.11
CA PRO A 110 15.66 -21.55 -11.52
C PRO A 110 15.63 -22.66 -12.57
N ALA A 111 15.97 -23.90 -12.18
CA ALA A 111 15.94 -25.06 -13.07
C ALA A 111 14.50 -25.50 -13.42
N VAL A 112 13.50 -25.11 -12.63
CA VAL A 112 12.12 -25.61 -12.77
C VAL A 112 11.06 -24.51 -12.82
N VAL A 113 11.37 -23.30 -12.31
CA VAL A 113 10.42 -22.18 -12.32
C VAL A 113 11.08 -20.85 -12.72
N ASP A 114 10.39 -20.10 -13.56
CA ASP A 114 10.73 -18.70 -13.84
C ASP A 114 10.29 -17.77 -12.70
N SER A 115 11.16 -16.85 -12.29
CA SER A 115 10.87 -15.94 -11.16
C SER A 115 9.73 -14.94 -11.42
N GLY A 116 9.51 -14.56 -12.67
CA GLY A 116 8.39 -13.71 -13.08
C GLY A 116 7.09 -14.50 -13.11
N PHE A 117 7.15 -15.78 -13.47
CA PHE A 117 5.99 -16.67 -13.43
C PHE A 117 5.58 -17.03 -12.01
N LEU A 118 6.55 -17.26 -11.11
CA LEU A 118 6.29 -17.73 -9.74
C LEU A 118 5.32 -16.83 -8.95
N ILE A 119 5.39 -15.50 -9.10
CA ILE A 119 4.47 -14.62 -8.38
C ILE A 119 3.02 -14.82 -8.82
N TYR A 120 2.76 -14.91 -10.13
CA TYR A 120 1.43 -15.13 -10.67
C TYR A 120 0.91 -16.53 -10.34
N LEU A 121 1.80 -17.53 -10.29
CA LEU A 121 1.44 -18.86 -9.84
C LEU A 121 0.99 -18.84 -8.36
N ILE A 122 1.74 -18.19 -7.48
CA ILE A 122 1.38 -18.06 -6.05
C ILE A 122 0.07 -17.28 -5.90
N GLU A 123 -0.12 -16.22 -6.68
CA GLU A 123 -1.36 -15.44 -6.67
C GLU A 123 -2.57 -16.30 -7.09
N SER A 124 -2.40 -17.19 -8.07
CA SER A 124 -3.48 -18.03 -8.59
C SER A 124 -3.98 -19.11 -7.62
N VAL A 125 -3.21 -19.47 -6.58
CA VAL A 125 -3.58 -20.51 -5.61
C VAL A 125 -4.23 -19.97 -4.34
N HIS A 126 -4.33 -18.64 -4.21
CA HIS A 126 -4.90 -17.96 -3.05
C HIS A 126 -4.36 -18.50 -1.71
N ILE A 127 -3.07 -18.28 -1.43
CA ILE A 127 -2.37 -18.85 -0.27
C ILE A 127 -3.03 -18.49 1.07
N ALA A 128 -3.80 -17.41 1.13
CA ALA A 128 -4.56 -17.05 2.34
C ALA A 128 -5.64 -18.09 2.70
N GLU A 129 -6.20 -18.81 1.72
CA GLU A 129 -7.20 -19.87 1.93
C GLU A 129 -6.63 -21.10 2.63
N TRP A 130 -5.31 -21.30 2.51
CA TRP A 130 -4.60 -22.41 3.14
C TRP A 130 -4.25 -22.12 4.61
N ALA A 131 -4.42 -20.87 5.05
CA ALA A 131 -4.01 -20.41 6.37
C ALA A 131 -4.66 -21.22 7.51
N GLN A 132 -3.87 -21.49 8.53
CA GLN A 132 -4.31 -22.20 9.74
C GLN A 132 -4.56 -21.21 10.88
N GLY A 133 -5.40 -21.60 11.84
CA GLY A 133 -5.71 -20.78 13.02
C GLY A 133 -6.88 -19.81 12.79
N SER A 134 -7.81 -19.77 13.73
CA SER A 134 -9.05 -18.99 13.62
C SER A 134 -8.85 -17.52 13.98
N ALA A 135 -8.32 -17.23 15.18
CA ALA A 135 -8.18 -15.88 15.70
C ALA A 135 -7.01 -15.11 15.06
N LEU A 136 -5.90 -15.81 14.78
CA LEU A 136 -4.71 -15.25 14.14
C LEU A 136 -4.24 -16.23 13.06
N PRO A 137 -4.62 -16.03 11.79
CA PRO A 137 -4.25 -16.95 10.73
C PRO A 137 -2.75 -16.93 10.49
N TYR A 138 -2.18 -18.07 10.14
CA TYR A 138 -0.77 -18.21 9.83
C TYR A 138 -0.49 -19.25 8.75
N LEU A 139 0.64 -19.08 8.05
CA LEU A 139 1.18 -20.03 7.09
C LEU A 139 2.52 -20.59 7.57
N SER A 140 2.63 -21.92 7.61
CA SER A 140 3.90 -22.61 7.85
C SER A 140 4.61 -22.94 6.54
N GLN A 141 5.94 -23.06 6.56
CA GLN A 141 6.71 -23.44 5.37
C GLN A 141 6.31 -24.81 4.83
N LYS A 142 6.01 -25.76 5.73
CA LYS A 142 5.58 -27.10 5.35
C LYS A 142 4.25 -27.07 4.60
N LEU A 143 3.25 -26.40 5.17
CA LEU A 143 1.94 -26.23 4.54
C LEU A 143 2.07 -25.62 3.14
N LEU A 144 2.84 -24.54 3.03
CA LEU A 144 3.10 -23.87 1.76
C LEU A 144 3.78 -24.80 0.74
N ALA A 145 4.74 -25.61 1.18
CA ALA A 145 5.45 -26.55 0.32
C ALA A 145 4.54 -27.65 -0.25
N ASP A 146 3.49 -28.02 0.50
CA ASP A 146 2.53 -29.08 0.13
C ASP A 146 1.38 -28.58 -0.76
N ILE A 147 1.29 -27.28 -1.06
CA ILE A 147 0.21 -26.73 -1.91
C ILE A 147 0.35 -27.27 -3.35
N PRO A 148 -0.69 -27.94 -3.90
CA PRO A 148 -0.68 -28.48 -5.25
C PRO A 148 -0.81 -27.37 -6.30
N VAL A 149 -0.07 -27.51 -7.39
CA VAL A 149 -0.02 -26.56 -8.50
C VAL A 149 0.09 -27.26 -9.85
N HIS A 150 -0.34 -26.58 -10.90
CA HIS A 150 -0.08 -26.99 -12.28
C HIS A 150 0.93 -26.03 -12.90
N VAL A 151 1.94 -26.58 -13.58
CA VAL A 151 3.09 -25.80 -14.05
C VAL A 151 3.36 -26.11 -15.52
N PRO A 152 3.40 -25.08 -16.39
CA PRO A 152 3.76 -25.28 -17.79
C PRO A 152 5.27 -25.45 -17.97
N SER A 153 5.67 -25.72 -19.22
CA SER A 153 7.08 -25.73 -19.59
C SER A 153 7.76 -24.36 -19.34
N LEU A 154 9.06 -24.34 -19.04
CA LEU A 154 9.80 -23.09 -18.82
C LEU A 154 9.64 -22.04 -19.94
N PRO A 155 9.65 -22.39 -21.25
CA PRO A 155 9.37 -21.42 -22.31
C PRO A 155 7.99 -20.77 -22.20
N GLU A 156 6.97 -21.55 -21.84
CA GLU A 156 5.61 -21.06 -21.67
C GLU A 156 5.46 -20.23 -20.38
N GLN A 157 6.10 -20.63 -19.27
CA GLN A 157 6.18 -19.81 -18.06
C GLN A 157 6.74 -18.41 -18.36
N ARG A 158 7.83 -18.34 -19.14
CA ARG A 158 8.44 -17.07 -19.55
C ARG A 158 7.51 -16.24 -20.45
N ALA A 159 6.77 -16.89 -21.36
CA ALA A 159 5.82 -16.20 -22.22
C ALA A 159 4.65 -15.59 -21.41
N ILE A 160 4.13 -16.35 -20.44
CA ILE A 160 3.10 -15.88 -19.50
C ILE A 160 3.64 -14.72 -18.67
N ALA A 161 4.81 -14.89 -18.05
CA ALA A 161 5.45 -13.88 -17.22
C ALA A 161 5.75 -12.58 -17.99
N ALA A 162 6.20 -12.69 -19.24
CA ALA A 162 6.44 -11.53 -20.10
C ALA A 162 5.15 -10.77 -20.41
N THR A 163 4.07 -11.51 -20.70
CA THR A 163 2.77 -10.91 -21.03
C THR A 163 2.14 -10.21 -19.83
N LEU A 164 2.03 -10.91 -18.70
CA LEU A 164 1.48 -10.34 -17.46
C LEU A 164 2.36 -9.22 -16.92
N GLY A 165 3.68 -9.40 -16.95
CA GLY A 165 4.64 -8.36 -16.56
C GLY A 165 4.52 -7.10 -17.40
N ALA A 166 4.26 -7.21 -18.70
CA ALA A 166 4.02 -6.04 -19.55
C ALA A 166 2.75 -5.28 -19.16
N PHE A 167 1.70 -5.97 -18.71
CA PHE A 167 0.50 -5.33 -18.17
C PHE A 167 0.77 -4.64 -16.84
N ASP A 168 1.52 -5.27 -15.94
CA ASP A 168 1.90 -4.65 -14.66
C ASP A 168 2.76 -3.39 -14.86
N ASP A 169 3.74 -3.46 -15.76
CA ASP A 169 4.59 -2.33 -16.11
C ASP A 169 3.75 -1.19 -16.74
N LYS A 170 2.71 -1.53 -17.52
CA LYS A 170 1.79 -0.55 -18.08
C LYS A 170 0.88 0.08 -17.02
N ILE A 171 0.37 -0.70 -16.06
CA ILE A 171 -0.42 -0.20 -14.93
C ILE A 171 0.42 0.79 -14.12
N GLU A 172 1.67 0.43 -13.83
CA GLU A 172 2.59 1.28 -13.06
C GLU A 172 2.93 2.57 -13.83
N SER A 173 3.25 2.47 -15.12
CA SER A 173 3.47 3.64 -15.97
C SER A 173 2.27 4.59 -16.00
N ASN A 174 1.05 4.06 -16.07
CA ASN A 174 -0.17 4.87 -16.03
C ASN A 174 -0.36 5.56 -14.67
N ARG A 175 -0.08 4.87 -13.55
CA ARG A 175 -0.14 5.46 -12.20
C ARG A 175 0.85 6.61 -12.04
N GLN A 176 2.08 6.44 -12.53
CA GLN A 176 3.11 7.50 -12.51
C GLN A 176 2.72 8.70 -13.36
N ALA A 177 2.13 8.46 -14.55
CA ALA A 177 1.63 9.53 -15.40
C ALA A 177 0.50 10.31 -14.71
N MET A 178 -0.43 9.63 -14.03
CA MET A 178 -1.47 10.26 -13.23
C MET A 178 -0.89 11.14 -12.11
N ALA A 179 0.03 10.60 -11.31
CA ALA A 179 0.67 11.34 -10.21
C ALA A 179 1.44 12.58 -10.71
N THR A 180 2.14 12.46 -11.84
CA THR A 180 2.85 13.58 -12.47
C THR A 180 1.87 14.61 -13.02
N GLY A 181 0.76 14.18 -13.62
CA GLY A 181 -0.30 15.06 -14.10
C GLY A 181 -0.93 15.87 -12.97
N GLU A 182 -1.21 15.25 -11.83
CA GLU A 182 -1.72 15.95 -10.63
C GLU A 182 -0.71 16.96 -10.08
N SER A 183 0.57 16.59 -10.04
CA SER A 183 1.64 17.48 -9.60
C SER A 183 1.78 18.70 -10.53
N LEU A 184 1.65 18.51 -11.84
CA LEU A 184 1.66 19.58 -12.82
C LEU A 184 0.43 20.50 -12.67
N ILE A 185 -0.77 19.93 -12.49
CA ILE A 185 -1.99 20.71 -12.24
C ILE A 185 -1.79 21.61 -11.03
N ARG A 186 -1.28 21.06 -9.92
CA ARG A 186 -1.01 21.82 -8.70
C ARG A 186 -0.04 22.97 -8.96
N ALA A 187 1.10 22.69 -9.59
CA ALA A 187 2.11 23.70 -9.90
C ALA A 187 1.57 24.81 -10.82
N VAL A 188 0.77 24.46 -11.83
CA VAL A 188 0.15 25.44 -12.74
C VAL A 188 -0.89 26.29 -12.01
N VAL A 189 -1.74 25.68 -11.18
CA VAL A 189 -2.75 26.43 -10.40
C VAL A 189 -2.07 27.38 -9.43
N GLU A 190 -1.07 26.92 -8.66
CA GLU A 190 -0.31 27.74 -7.73
C GLU A 190 0.37 28.91 -8.46
N SER A 191 1.08 28.63 -9.56
CA SER A 191 1.72 29.68 -10.38
C SER A 191 0.71 30.66 -10.98
N THR A 192 -0.48 30.20 -11.35
CA THR A 192 -1.52 31.05 -11.93
C THR A 192 -2.12 31.95 -10.86
N LEU A 193 -2.42 31.40 -9.67
CA LEU A 193 -2.95 32.16 -8.54
C LEU A 193 -1.95 33.23 -8.08
N ASP A 194 -0.66 32.90 -7.99
CA ASP A 194 0.39 33.84 -7.60
C ASP A 194 0.56 35.01 -8.58
N ALA A 195 0.32 34.75 -9.87
CA ALA A 195 0.39 35.75 -10.93
C ALA A 195 -0.92 36.53 -11.15
N SER A 196 -2.03 36.07 -10.56
CA SER A 196 -3.35 36.67 -10.75
C SER A 196 -3.60 37.81 -9.77
N GLU A 197 -4.29 38.85 -10.23
CA GLU A 197 -4.88 39.85 -9.36
C GLU A 197 -6.28 39.40 -8.94
N GLY A 198 -6.63 39.57 -7.66
CA GLY A 198 -7.92 39.17 -7.11
C GLY A 198 -8.14 39.73 -5.71
N GLU A 199 -9.39 39.73 -5.28
CA GLU A 199 -9.77 40.09 -3.92
C GLU A 199 -9.78 38.84 -3.02
N ASP A 200 -9.36 39.02 -1.76
CA ASP A 200 -9.45 37.96 -0.77
C ASP A 200 -10.92 37.63 -0.50
N GLY A 201 -11.24 36.34 -0.51
CA GLY A 201 -12.57 35.82 -0.22
C GLY A 201 -12.52 34.55 0.61
N THR A 202 -13.69 34.06 0.98
CA THR A 202 -13.87 32.79 1.68
C THR A 202 -14.40 31.73 0.73
N LEU A 203 -14.17 30.45 1.02
CA LEU A 203 -14.81 29.36 0.28
C LEU A 203 -16.35 29.48 0.31
N GLY A 204 -16.94 30.13 1.32
CA GLY A 204 -18.39 30.34 1.39
C GLY A 204 -18.92 31.27 0.32
N ASP A 205 -18.07 32.11 -0.28
CA ASP A 205 -18.46 33.02 -1.36
C ASP A 205 -18.60 32.29 -2.71
N TYR A 206 -17.95 31.13 -2.84
CA TYR A 206 -17.89 30.35 -4.08
C TYR A 206 -18.54 28.96 -3.96
N CYS A 207 -18.66 28.43 -2.75
CA CYS A 207 -19.11 27.06 -2.48
C CYS A 207 -20.19 27.03 -1.39
N ALA A 208 -21.25 26.27 -1.65
CA ALA A 208 -22.23 25.92 -0.62
C ALA A 208 -21.91 24.55 -0.01
N LEU A 209 -21.97 24.44 1.32
CA LEU A 209 -21.82 23.15 1.98
C LEU A 209 -23.04 22.26 1.69
N VAL A 210 -22.82 21.10 1.09
CA VAL A 210 -23.86 20.10 0.85
C VAL A 210 -24.34 19.53 2.19
N LYS A 211 -25.62 19.73 2.50
CA LYS A 211 -26.30 19.20 3.70
C LYS A 211 -27.51 18.39 3.27
N ALA A 212 -27.27 17.22 2.69
CA ALA A 212 -28.31 16.32 2.20
C ALA A 212 -28.28 14.99 2.99
N PRO A 213 -28.75 14.96 4.25
CA PRO A 213 -28.79 13.73 5.02
C PRO A 213 -29.75 12.72 4.38
N VAL A 214 -29.34 11.46 4.35
CA VAL A 214 -30.15 10.32 3.91
C VAL A 214 -30.20 9.31 5.06
N GLU A 215 -31.41 8.97 5.46
CA GLU A 215 -31.66 7.94 6.47
C GLU A 215 -31.25 6.56 5.94
N ILE A 216 -30.71 5.72 6.81
CA ILE A 216 -30.09 4.45 6.41
C ILE A 216 -31.05 3.51 5.65
N ASP A 217 -32.34 3.55 5.98
CA ASP A 217 -33.41 2.78 5.36
C ASP A 217 -33.78 3.26 3.95
N LYS A 218 -33.36 4.47 3.57
CA LYS A 218 -33.60 5.08 2.27
C LYS A 218 -32.40 5.01 1.32
N ILE A 219 -31.28 4.42 1.77
CA ILE A 219 -30.09 4.24 0.93
C ILE A 219 -30.24 2.95 0.13
N ASP A 220 -30.12 3.05 -1.20
CA ASP A 220 -30.11 1.87 -2.05
C ASP A 220 -28.83 1.06 -1.77
N PRO A 221 -28.89 -0.25 -1.46
CA PRO A 221 -27.70 -1.07 -1.27
C PRO A 221 -26.71 -1.04 -2.45
N ASP A 222 -27.18 -0.76 -3.66
CA ASP A 222 -26.38 -0.66 -4.88
C ASP A 222 -25.83 0.75 -5.15
N ASP A 223 -26.16 1.75 -4.33
CA ASP A 223 -25.53 3.07 -4.39
C ASP A 223 -24.03 2.98 -4.08
N ASN A 224 -23.28 3.92 -4.65
CA ASN A 224 -21.86 4.05 -4.33
C ASN A 224 -21.69 4.76 -2.98
N TYR A 225 -20.95 4.12 -2.09
CA TYR A 225 -20.52 4.66 -0.81
C TYR A 225 -19.03 4.98 -0.81
N ILE A 226 -18.72 6.20 -0.39
CA ILE A 226 -17.37 6.74 -0.30
C ILE A 226 -17.10 7.03 1.17
N GLY A 227 -16.20 6.25 1.78
CA GLY A 227 -15.65 6.53 3.10
C GLY A 227 -14.31 7.25 2.99
N LEU A 228 -13.76 7.69 4.12
CA LEU A 228 -12.43 8.33 4.15
C LEU A 228 -11.34 7.37 3.68
N GLU A 229 -11.54 6.07 3.88
CA GLU A 229 -10.65 5.01 3.40
C GLU A 229 -10.54 4.97 1.87
N HIS A 230 -11.52 5.50 1.13
CA HIS A 230 -11.52 5.56 -0.33
C HIS A 230 -11.02 6.91 -0.88
N MET A 231 -10.70 7.87 -0.01
CA MET A 231 -10.23 9.21 -0.42
C MET A 231 -8.70 9.26 -0.35
N PRO A 232 -7.99 9.14 -1.48
CA PRO A 232 -6.54 9.19 -1.51
C PRO A 232 -6.03 10.57 -1.03
N ARG A 233 -5.03 10.56 -0.14
CA ARG A 233 -4.41 11.81 0.33
C ARG A 233 -3.65 12.49 -0.80
N GLY A 234 -3.82 13.80 -0.91
CA GLY A 234 -3.09 14.63 -1.86
C GLY A 234 -3.55 14.49 -3.31
N SER A 235 -4.54 13.62 -3.58
CA SER A 235 -5.10 13.45 -4.91
C SER A 235 -6.44 14.16 -5.06
N ILE A 236 -6.67 14.74 -6.23
CA ILE A 236 -7.95 15.36 -6.62
C ILE A 236 -8.90 14.38 -7.30
N PHE A 237 -8.48 13.12 -7.49
CA PHE A 237 -9.29 12.07 -8.11
C PHE A 237 -9.82 11.10 -7.06
N LEU A 238 -11.07 10.69 -7.24
CA LEU A 238 -11.67 9.59 -6.49
C LEU A 238 -11.67 8.33 -7.36
N THR A 239 -10.82 7.37 -7.02
CA THR A 239 -10.62 6.15 -7.82
C THR A 239 -11.29 4.92 -7.21
N GLU A 240 -11.73 5.00 -5.96
CA GLU A 240 -12.28 3.87 -5.22
C GLU A 240 -13.60 4.23 -4.54
N TRP A 241 -14.50 3.24 -4.46
CA TRP A 241 -15.74 3.27 -3.70
C TRP A 241 -16.22 1.84 -3.50
N LYS A 242 -17.14 1.64 -2.55
CA LYS A 242 -17.84 0.36 -2.36
C LYS A 242 -19.34 0.55 -2.51
N LYS A 243 -20.08 -0.55 -2.49
CA LYS A 243 -21.55 -0.51 -2.45
C LYS A 243 -22.04 -0.14 -1.04
N ALA A 244 -23.17 0.55 -0.98
CA ALA A 244 -23.79 1.01 0.26
C ALA A 244 -24.45 -0.13 1.08
N LYS A 245 -24.43 -1.36 0.56
CA LYS A 245 -24.88 -2.55 1.29
C LYS A 245 -24.18 -2.70 2.65
N GLY A 246 -24.97 -2.86 3.70
CA GLY A 246 -24.48 -3.13 5.07
C GLY A 246 -24.00 -1.90 5.83
N LEU A 247 -24.31 -0.69 5.37
CA LEU A 247 -24.07 0.53 6.14
C LEU A 247 -24.92 0.53 7.44
N GLY A 248 -24.35 1.04 8.53
CA GLY A 248 -25.00 1.06 9.85
C GLY A 248 -25.44 2.43 10.34
N SER A 249 -25.34 3.47 9.50
CA SER A 249 -25.68 4.84 9.91
C SER A 249 -26.09 5.72 8.74
N ASN A 250 -26.90 6.73 9.04
CA ASN A 250 -27.30 7.78 8.10
C ASN A 250 -26.08 8.40 7.41
N LYS A 251 -26.24 8.74 6.14
CA LYS A 251 -25.18 9.29 5.29
C LYS A 251 -25.55 10.65 4.74
N THR A 252 -24.63 11.28 4.04
CA THR A 252 -24.89 12.48 3.24
C THR A 252 -24.85 12.10 1.77
N ALA A 253 -25.89 12.44 1.02
CA ALA A 253 -25.92 12.26 -0.43
C ALA A 253 -25.15 13.39 -1.11
N PHE A 254 -24.41 12.99 -2.15
CA PHE A 254 -23.69 13.89 -3.04
C PHE A 254 -24.10 13.61 -4.48
N LYS A 255 -23.92 14.58 -5.36
CA LYS A 255 -24.21 14.49 -6.79
C LYS A 255 -22.93 14.62 -7.59
N ARG A 256 -22.98 14.18 -8.84
CA ARG A 256 -21.89 14.41 -9.79
C ARG A 256 -21.63 15.91 -9.92
N GLY A 257 -20.37 16.31 -9.74
CA GLY A 257 -19.95 17.71 -9.74
C GLY A 257 -19.72 18.29 -8.35
N ASP A 258 -20.15 17.62 -7.28
CA ASP A 258 -19.84 18.04 -5.92
C ASP A 258 -18.35 17.84 -5.61
N LEU A 259 -17.76 18.81 -4.92
CA LEU A 259 -16.40 18.70 -4.37
C LEU A 259 -16.46 18.02 -3.01
N LEU A 260 -15.81 16.86 -2.90
CA LEU A 260 -15.69 16.13 -1.66
C LEU A 260 -14.44 16.60 -0.91
N GLY A 261 -14.62 16.95 0.36
CA GLY A 261 -13.52 17.36 1.22
C GLY A 261 -13.90 17.23 2.68
N LEU A 262 -12.90 17.22 3.57
CA LEU A 262 -13.15 17.28 5.00
C LEU A 262 -13.72 18.66 5.33
N THR A 263 -14.87 18.71 6.01
CA THR A 263 -15.32 19.94 6.66
C THR A 263 -14.18 20.43 7.57
N PRO A 264 -13.72 21.68 7.44
CA PRO A 264 -12.72 22.23 8.36
C PRO A 264 -13.28 22.07 9.77
N PHE A 265 -12.58 21.30 10.61
CA PHE A 265 -12.88 21.32 12.04
C PHE A 265 -12.73 22.78 12.45
N ARG A 266 -13.81 23.40 12.97
CA ARG A 266 -13.73 24.75 13.57
C ARG A 266 -12.65 24.66 14.65
N ARG A 267 -11.42 25.10 14.35
CA ARG A 267 -10.41 25.36 15.36
C ARG A 267 -11.03 26.42 16.26
N SER A 268 -11.24 26.08 17.53
CA SER A 268 -11.72 27.03 18.53
C SER A 268 -10.80 28.26 18.51
N SER A 269 -11.42 29.42 18.67
CA SER A 269 -10.93 30.78 18.47
C SER A 269 -9.74 31.19 19.34
N ARG A 270 -8.59 30.52 19.20
CA ARG A 270 -7.35 30.87 19.92
C ARG A 270 -6.07 30.82 19.09
N TYR A 271 -6.19 30.96 17.78
CA TYR A 271 -5.07 31.42 16.96
C TYR A 271 -5.61 32.49 16.03
N GLU A 272 -5.21 33.73 16.28
CA GLU A 272 -5.36 34.81 15.31
C GLU A 272 -4.81 34.32 13.98
N SER A 273 -5.59 34.55 12.93
CA SER A 273 -5.17 34.47 11.54
C SER A 273 -3.87 35.26 11.38
N ARG A 274 -2.74 34.55 11.34
CA ARG A 274 -1.52 35.13 10.82
C ARG A 274 -1.76 35.34 9.32
N PRO A 275 -1.61 36.57 8.79
CA PRO A 275 -1.63 36.77 7.36
C PRO A 275 -0.57 35.86 6.75
N VAL A 276 -0.90 35.23 5.62
CA VAL A 276 0.08 34.53 4.80
C VAL A 276 1.11 35.59 4.41
N ALA A 277 2.25 35.57 5.10
CA ALA A 277 3.32 36.50 4.83
C ALA A 277 3.83 36.22 3.41
N ARG A 278 3.50 37.11 2.48
CA ARG A 278 4.21 37.24 1.21
C ARG A 278 5.68 37.50 1.53
N GLY A 279 6.50 36.46 1.47
CA GLY A 279 7.93 36.52 1.73
C GLY A 279 8.64 35.55 0.81
N ARG A 280 9.44 36.09 -0.13
CA ARG A 280 10.38 35.33 -0.95
C ARG A 280 11.30 34.57 0.00
N GLY A 281 11.21 33.24 0.02
CA GLY A 281 12.09 32.39 0.82
C GLY A 281 11.78 30.93 0.55
N GLN A 282 12.77 30.21 -0.01
CA GLN A 282 12.77 28.75 -0.04
C GLN A 282 12.60 28.24 1.39
N GLY A 283 11.50 27.53 1.65
CA GLY A 283 11.21 26.88 2.92
C GLY A 283 10.71 25.47 2.64
N ASP A 284 11.53 24.50 3.04
CA ASP A 284 11.33 23.07 2.93
C ASP A 284 10.10 22.62 3.77
N TRP A 285 9.21 21.80 3.18
CA TRP A 285 7.96 21.34 3.79
C TRP A 285 8.10 19.94 4.42
N SER A 286 9.25 19.65 5.03
CA SER A 286 9.59 18.31 5.52
C SER A 286 9.26 18.06 7.00
N ASP A 287 8.92 19.06 7.83
CA ASP A 287 8.74 18.87 9.27
C ASP A 287 7.33 19.23 9.77
N HIS A 288 6.31 18.41 9.50
CA HIS A 288 5.06 18.40 10.29
C HIS A 288 4.49 16.97 10.42
N ALA A 289 5.29 16.06 10.97
CA ALA A 289 4.84 14.75 11.41
C ALA A 289 5.32 14.51 12.86
N GLU A 290 4.55 14.94 13.85
CA GLU A 290 4.45 14.30 15.17
C GLU A 290 3.49 15.09 16.06
N GLN A 291 2.54 14.36 16.65
CA GLN A 291 1.76 14.64 17.87
C GLN A 291 0.26 14.42 17.67
N GLN A 292 -0.16 13.16 17.79
CA GLN A 292 -1.45 12.82 18.42
C GLN A 292 -1.47 11.35 18.84
N GLU A 293 -0.70 11.02 19.86
CA GLU A 293 -0.97 9.87 20.74
C GLU A 293 -0.65 10.28 22.18
N ALA A 294 -1.68 10.65 22.95
CA ALA A 294 -1.75 10.50 24.40
C ALA A 294 -2.97 11.26 24.96
N SER A 295 -3.99 10.53 25.39
CA SER A 295 -4.75 10.90 26.60
C SER A 295 -5.67 9.75 27.03
N HIS A 296 -5.17 8.91 27.94
CA HIS A 296 -6.02 8.16 28.87
C HIS A 296 -6.54 9.10 29.96
N PRO A 297 -7.81 9.02 30.38
CA PRO A 297 -8.25 9.69 31.59
C PRO A 297 -7.94 8.84 32.83
N ARG A 298 -7.06 9.37 33.70
CA ARG A 298 -7.01 8.98 35.12
C ARG A 298 -8.20 9.65 35.83
N ALA A 299 -9.08 8.86 36.41
CA ALA A 299 -10.03 9.33 37.43
C ALA A 299 -9.47 8.96 38.81
N GLY A 300 -9.11 9.98 39.59
CA GLY A 300 -8.72 9.86 40.99
C GLY A 300 -9.93 9.87 41.92
N ARG A 301 -9.87 9.01 42.94
CA ARG A 301 -10.66 9.08 44.17
C ARG A 301 -10.16 10.22 45.07
N PRO A 302 -10.98 10.73 45.99
CA PRO A 302 -10.60 10.87 47.39
C PRO A 302 -10.78 9.55 48.16
#